data_AF-A0A071LRU5-F1
#
_entry.id   AF-A0A071LRU5-F1
#
_cell.length_a   1.000
_cell.length_b   1.000
_cell.length_c   1.000
_cell.angle_alpha   90.00
_cell.angle_beta   90.00
_cell.angle_gamma   90.00
#
_symmetry.space_group_name_H-M   'P 1'
#
loop_
_entity.id
_entity.type
_entity.pdbx_description
1 polymer ?
#
loop_
_entity_poly.entity_id
_entity_poly.type
_entity_poly.pdbx_seq_one_letter_code
_entity_poly.pdbx_strand_id
1 'polypeptide(L)'
;MIGGQLERFLNKFGYFKRKKPVRQYKKIEYRAPGAPEENSQRLIELTEQGNEWARNKGEDYYQIIGMFFTIVLLVEHKMINLLAVIDESIDSRMLGEKIDIFKDFLKMYEPEEDESIEEYRLLIQPLNEIKSIRNSLAHDITQPIFGYSTFKQVDSYVKKRRPDMHACLNNCEDEKAKCMALLATFGFIFSFEIAKLRIGIEH
;
A
#
# COMPACT_ATOMS: atom_id res chain seq x y z
N MET A 1 2.55 47.54 25.92
CA MET A 1 2.43 46.89 24.59
C MET A 1 3.58 45.93 24.35
N ILE A 2 3.63 44.77 25.02
CA ILE A 2 4.72 43.77 24.86
C ILE A 2 4.19 42.36 24.50
N GLY A 3 2.88 42.09 24.68
CA GLY A 3 2.30 40.75 24.46
C GLY A 3 2.26 40.27 23.01
N GLY A 4 2.11 41.17 22.02
CA GLY A 4 1.89 40.77 20.63
C GLY A 4 3.12 40.24 19.87
N GLN A 5 4.33 40.57 20.31
CA GLN A 5 5.56 40.07 19.69
C GLN A 5 5.96 38.69 20.23
N LEU A 6 5.74 38.43 21.52
CA LEU A 6 6.04 37.16 22.17
C LEU A 6 5.15 36.02 21.64
N GLU A 7 3.86 36.29 21.42
CA GLU A 7 2.92 35.34 20.80
C GLU A 7 3.33 34.93 19.38
N ARG A 8 3.76 35.89 18.56
CA ARG A 8 4.25 35.61 17.19
C ARG A 8 5.53 34.78 17.22
N PHE A 9 6.40 35.03 18.19
CA PHE A 9 7.65 34.27 18.36
C PHE A 9 7.34 32.82 18.77
N LEU A 10 6.48 32.60 19.76
CA LEU A 10 6.08 31.27 20.23
C LEU A 10 5.32 30.46 19.16
N ASN A 11 4.53 31.11 18.31
CA ASN A 11 3.89 30.47 17.15
C ASN A 11 4.90 30.02 16.09
N LYS A 12 5.99 30.78 15.90
CA LYS A 12 7.05 30.44 14.93
C LYS A 12 7.87 29.21 15.36
N PHE A 13 7.97 28.96 16.67
CA PHE A 13 8.65 27.78 17.26
C PHE A 13 7.71 26.59 17.50
N GLY A 14 6.46 26.63 17.02
CA GLY A 14 5.56 25.47 17.06
C GLY A 14 5.01 25.09 18.43
N TYR A 15 5.13 25.95 19.44
CA TYR A 15 4.64 25.69 20.81
C TYR A 15 3.11 25.65 20.92
N PHE A 16 2.39 26.17 19.93
CA PHE A 16 0.95 25.99 19.84
C PHE A 16 0.64 24.78 18.95
N LYS A 17 0.22 23.67 19.58
CA LYS A 17 -0.45 22.56 18.89
C LYS A 17 -1.56 23.16 18.03
N ARG A 18 -1.40 23.16 16.69
CA ARG A 18 -2.47 23.54 15.76
C ARG A 18 -3.70 22.73 16.14
N LYS A 19 -4.73 23.39 16.68
CA LYS A 19 -6.02 22.73 16.96
C LYS A 19 -6.49 22.13 15.65
N LYS A 20 -6.63 20.80 15.60
CA LYS A 20 -7.17 20.13 14.41
C LYS A 20 -8.52 20.79 14.10
N PRO A 21 -8.80 21.13 12.83
CA PRO A 21 -10.07 21.73 12.47
C PRO A 21 -11.20 20.83 12.98
N VAL A 22 -12.15 21.42 13.70
CA VAL A 22 -13.34 20.69 14.16
C VAL A 22 -14.08 20.24 12.91
N ARG A 23 -14.26 18.92 12.76
CA ARG A 23 -14.97 18.36 11.62
C ARG A 23 -16.42 18.85 11.68
N GLN A 24 -16.83 19.63 10.69
CA GLN A 24 -18.21 20.05 10.52
C GLN A 24 -18.89 19.06 9.58
N TYR A 25 -19.86 18.30 10.10
CA TYR A 25 -20.68 17.39 9.30
C TYR A 25 -21.98 18.07 8.90
N LYS A 26 -22.51 17.70 7.73
CA LYS A 26 -23.85 18.14 7.31
C LYS A 26 -24.91 17.51 8.24
N LYS A 27 -25.99 18.24 8.51
CA LYS A 27 -27.15 17.71 9.23
C LYS A 27 -27.80 16.62 8.38
N ILE A 28 -28.18 15.50 9.01
CA ILE A 28 -28.92 14.42 8.34
C ILE A 28 -30.35 14.90 8.10
N GLU A 29 -30.83 14.75 6.87
CA GLU A 29 -32.21 15.03 6.48
C GLU A 29 -32.97 13.71 6.35
N TYR A 30 -34.11 13.60 7.04
CA TYR A 30 -34.93 12.40 7.06
C TYR A 30 -36.13 12.59 6.14
N ARG A 31 -36.41 11.59 5.28
CA ARG A 31 -37.66 11.56 4.52
C ARG A 31 -38.78 10.94 5.36
N ALA A 32 -40.02 11.39 5.15
CA ALA A 32 -41.18 10.65 5.63
C ALA A 32 -41.30 9.31 4.86
N PRO A 33 -41.65 8.20 5.53
CA PRO A 33 -41.91 6.93 4.83
C PRO A 33 -43.00 7.10 3.77
N GLY A 34 -42.75 6.56 2.57
CA GLY A 34 -43.77 6.48 1.51
C GLY A 34 -44.71 5.30 1.73
N ALA A 35 -45.44 4.89 0.69
CA ALA A 35 -46.24 3.67 0.73
C ALA A 35 -45.35 2.41 0.91
N PRO A 36 -45.89 1.28 1.42
CA PRO A 36 -45.11 0.04 1.62
C PRO A 36 -44.35 -0.42 0.37
N GLU A 37 -44.96 -0.32 -0.80
CA GLU A 37 -44.38 -0.70 -2.09
C GLU A 37 -43.22 0.23 -2.48
N GLU A 38 -43.39 1.55 -2.30
CA GLU A 38 -42.35 2.56 -2.56
C GLU A 38 -41.14 2.41 -1.64
N ASN A 39 -41.38 2.07 -0.36
CA ASN A 39 -40.30 1.82 0.60
C ASN A 39 -39.56 0.51 0.26
N SER A 40 -40.28 -0.53 -0.18
CA SER A 40 -39.69 -1.80 -0.61
C SER A 40 -38.83 -1.63 -1.86
N GLN A 41 -39.33 -0.90 -2.87
CA GLN A 41 -38.54 -0.58 -4.07
C GLN A 41 -37.30 0.23 -3.72
N ARG A 42 -37.43 1.23 -2.85
CA ARG A 42 -36.28 2.03 -2.42
C ARG A 42 -35.25 1.21 -1.65
N LEU A 43 -35.68 0.26 -0.84
CA LEU A 43 -34.77 -0.65 -0.14
C LEU A 43 -33.98 -1.50 -1.13
N ILE A 44 -34.63 -2.02 -2.17
CA ILE A 44 -33.97 -2.76 -3.25
C ILE A 44 -32.93 -1.85 -3.91
N GLU A 45 -33.31 -0.65 -4.37
CA GLU A 45 -32.39 0.31 -5.00
C GLU A 45 -31.17 0.61 -4.11
N LEU A 46 -31.38 0.88 -2.83
CA LEU A 46 -30.30 1.19 -1.89
C LEU A 46 -29.42 -0.04 -1.57
N THR A 47 -29.98 -1.24 -1.63
CA THR A 47 -29.24 -2.50 -1.46
C THR A 47 -28.42 -2.82 -2.72
N GLU A 48 -28.91 -2.43 -3.90
CA GLU A 48 -28.18 -2.59 -5.15
C GLU A 48 -27.11 -1.51 -5.37
N GLN A 49 -27.26 -0.33 -4.75
CA GLN A 49 -26.23 0.71 -4.77
C GLN A 49 -24.88 0.19 -4.29
N GLY A 50 -23.88 0.28 -5.17
CA GLY A 50 -22.52 -0.24 -4.93
C GLY A 50 -22.32 -1.69 -5.39
N ASN A 51 -23.38 -2.50 -5.48
CA ASN A 51 -23.30 -3.86 -6.01
C ASN A 51 -23.27 -3.90 -7.54
N GLU A 52 -23.90 -2.93 -8.21
CA GLU A 52 -23.81 -2.77 -9.67
C GLU A 52 -22.36 -2.68 -10.15
N TRP A 53 -21.49 -2.04 -9.36
CA TRP A 53 -20.06 -1.97 -9.68
C TRP A 53 -19.44 -3.37 -9.78
N ALA A 54 -19.72 -4.24 -8.81
CA ALA A 54 -19.22 -5.60 -8.83
C ALA A 54 -19.82 -6.40 -10.01
N ARG A 55 -21.14 -6.28 -10.21
CA ARG A 55 -21.84 -7.00 -11.30
C ARG A 55 -21.39 -6.59 -12.71
N ASN A 56 -20.96 -5.34 -12.89
CA ASN A 56 -20.59 -4.79 -14.20
C ASN A 56 -19.11 -4.98 -14.58
N LYS A 57 -18.29 -5.61 -13.73
CA LYS A 57 -16.88 -5.89 -14.05
C LYS A 57 -16.72 -7.30 -14.61
N GLY A 58 -15.94 -7.41 -15.69
CA GLY A 58 -15.58 -8.70 -16.28
C GLY A 58 -14.67 -9.52 -15.38
N GLU A 59 -14.66 -10.83 -15.59
CA GLU A 59 -13.86 -11.82 -14.84
C GLU A 59 -12.37 -11.43 -14.75
N ASP A 60 -11.79 -10.96 -15.86
CA ASP A 60 -10.40 -10.50 -15.95
C ASP A 60 -10.04 -9.43 -14.90
N TYR A 61 -11.01 -8.59 -14.53
CA TYR A 61 -10.79 -7.54 -13.55
C TYR A 61 -10.57 -8.10 -12.15
N TYR A 62 -11.35 -9.11 -11.78
CA TYR A 62 -11.21 -9.80 -10.51
C TYR A 62 -9.93 -10.62 -10.44
N GLN A 63 -9.56 -11.26 -11.55
CA GLN A 63 -8.31 -12.00 -11.65
C GLN A 63 -7.11 -11.09 -11.40
N ILE A 64 -7.05 -9.91 -12.03
CA ILE A 64 -5.93 -8.96 -11.85
C ILE A 64 -5.85 -8.45 -10.41
N ILE A 65 -6.99 -8.10 -9.80
CA ILE A 65 -7.03 -7.68 -8.39
C ILE A 65 -6.57 -8.82 -7.48
N GLY A 66 -7.06 -10.04 -7.72
CA GLY A 66 -6.64 -11.23 -7.00
C GLY A 66 -5.13 -11.44 -7.08
N MET A 67 -4.57 -11.44 -8.30
CA MET A 67 -3.13 -11.58 -8.53
C MET A 67 -2.32 -10.50 -7.82
N PHE A 68 -2.75 -9.24 -7.89
CA PHE A 68 -2.11 -8.14 -7.18
C PHE A 68 -2.08 -8.40 -5.66
N PHE A 69 -3.24 -8.68 -5.07
CA PHE A 69 -3.32 -8.94 -3.62
C PHE A 69 -2.53 -10.19 -3.22
N THR A 70 -2.50 -11.24 -4.04
CA THR A 70 -1.66 -12.42 -3.78
C THR A 70 -0.18 -12.04 -3.70
N ILE A 71 0.32 -11.23 -4.65
CA ILE A 71 1.72 -10.78 -4.62
C ILE A 71 1.99 -9.92 -3.38
N VAL A 72 1.08 -9.00 -3.05
CA VAL A 72 1.21 -8.15 -1.84
C VAL A 72 1.23 -8.99 -0.57
N LEU A 73 0.35 -9.97 -0.44
CA LEU A 73 0.30 -10.88 0.70
C LEU A 73 1.57 -11.72 0.83
N LEU A 74 2.15 -12.16 -0.29
CA LEU A 74 3.45 -12.85 -0.28
C LEU A 74 4.57 -11.93 0.22
N VAL A 75 4.62 -10.68 -0.23
CA VAL A 75 5.58 -9.67 0.27
C VAL A 75 5.37 -9.46 1.76
N GLU A 76 4.13 -9.26 2.23
CA GLU A 76 3.81 -9.12 3.65
C GLU A 76 4.27 -10.34 4.46
N HIS A 77 4.02 -11.54 3.97
CA HIS A 77 4.42 -12.78 4.64
C HIS A 77 5.95 -12.90 4.77
N LYS A 78 6.71 -12.50 3.74
CA LYS A 78 8.19 -12.45 3.85
C LYS A 78 8.65 -11.43 4.87
N MET A 79 8.01 -10.25 4.93
CA MET A 79 8.32 -9.24 5.94
C MET A 79 8.02 -9.74 7.36
N ILE A 80 6.86 -10.36 7.57
CA ILE A 80 6.50 -10.97 8.86
C ILE A 80 7.59 -11.91 9.34
N ASN A 81 8.00 -12.84 8.49
CA ASN A 81 9.00 -13.85 8.84
C ASN A 81 10.36 -13.23 9.21
N LEU A 82 10.74 -12.11 8.61
CA LEU A 82 11.96 -11.39 8.98
C LEU A 82 11.79 -10.59 10.27
N LEU A 83 10.69 -9.85 10.39
CA LEU A 83 10.51 -8.81 11.40
C LEU A 83 9.98 -9.33 12.74
N ALA A 84 9.50 -10.57 12.79
CA ALA A 84 9.06 -11.21 14.03
C ALA A 84 10.14 -11.20 15.13
N VAL A 85 11.42 -11.12 14.75
CA VAL A 85 12.55 -11.04 15.69
C VAL A 85 12.66 -9.72 16.45
N ILE A 86 12.04 -8.64 15.94
CA ILE A 86 12.03 -7.33 16.60
C ILE A 86 10.62 -6.86 17.00
N ASP A 87 9.57 -7.53 16.52
CA ASP A 87 8.18 -7.20 16.86
C ASP A 87 7.28 -8.45 16.81
N GLU A 88 6.94 -8.99 17.99
CA GLU A 88 6.05 -10.16 18.14
C GLU A 88 4.62 -9.91 17.62
N SER A 89 4.21 -8.66 17.49
CA SER A 89 2.87 -8.29 17.02
C SER A 89 2.79 -8.03 15.51
N ILE A 90 3.90 -8.23 14.78
CA ILE A 90 4.05 -7.87 13.36
C ILE A 90 2.93 -8.43 12.46
N ASP A 91 2.45 -9.64 12.75
CA ASP A 91 1.42 -10.31 11.97
C ASP A 91 0.13 -9.49 11.86
N SER A 92 -0.27 -8.86 12.98
CA SER A 92 -1.51 -8.10 13.09
C SER A 92 -1.44 -6.71 12.46
N ARG A 93 -0.24 -6.23 12.10
CA ARG A 93 -0.01 -4.85 11.65
C ARG A 93 -0.38 -4.67 10.19
N MET A 94 -0.73 -3.46 9.79
CA MET A 94 -1.00 -3.17 8.38
C MET A 94 0.31 -3.08 7.58
N LEU A 95 0.29 -3.35 6.26
CA LEU A 95 1.47 -3.25 5.39
C LEU A 95 2.27 -1.95 5.60
N GLY A 96 1.57 -0.84 5.80
CA GLY A 96 2.22 0.44 6.07
C GLY A 96 3.11 0.44 7.30
N GLU A 97 2.64 -0.15 8.39
CA GLU A 97 3.39 -0.28 9.64
C GLU A 97 4.50 -1.33 9.52
N LYS A 98 4.23 -2.44 8.80
CA LYS A 98 5.26 -3.44 8.48
C LYS A 98 6.44 -2.80 7.74
N ILE A 99 6.19 -1.89 6.80
CA ILE A 99 7.23 -1.13 6.08
C ILE A 99 8.00 -0.21 7.03
N ASP A 100 7.33 0.44 7.97
CA ASP A 100 8.00 1.31 8.94
C ASP A 100 8.88 0.50 9.90
N ILE A 101 8.41 -0.65 10.37
CA ILE A 101 9.22 -1.59 11.17
C ILE A 101 10.38 -2.15 10.36
N PHE A 102 10.21 -2.44 9.07
CA PHE A 102 11.33 -2.83 8.20
C PHE A 102 12.40 -1.75 8.11
N LYS A 103 12.03 -0.46 8.07
CA LYS A 103 13.02 0.63 8.12
C LYS A 103 13.77 0.64 9.45
N ASP A 104 13.09 0.38 10.55
CA ASP A 104 13.71 0.34 11.87
C ASP A 104 14.62 -0.87 12.01
N PHE A 105 14.20 -2.03 11.52
CA PHE A 105 15.04 -3.22 11.36
C PHE A 105 16.35 -2.90 10.62
N LEU A 106 16.28 -2.26 9.45
CA LEU A 106 17.47 -1.88 8.66
C LEU A 106 18.37 -0.82 9.34
N LYS A 107 17.93 -0.15 10.40
CA LYS A 107 18.79 0.72 11.23
C LYS A 107 19.49 -0.06 12.32
N MET A 108 18.90 -1.15 12.78
CA MET A 108 19.44 -2.03 13.82
C MET A 108 20.34 -3.12 13.25
N TYR A 109 20.12 -3.49 11.98
CA TYR A 109 20.88 -4.55 11.31
C TYR A 109 22.35 -4.15 11.12
N GLU A 110 23.25 -5.03 11.55
CA GLU A 110 24.70 -4.91 11.37
C GLU A 110 25.12 -5.79 10.17
N PRO A 111 25.44 -5.20 9.00
CA PRO A 111 25.81 -5.97 7.82
C PRO A 111 27.19 -6.64 7.98
N GLU A 112 27.35 -7.83 7.41
CA GLU A 112 28.65 -8.50 7.26
C GLU A 112 29.57 -7.73 6.28
N GLU A 113 30.88 -8.02 6.25
CA GLU A 113 31.89 -7.26 5.49
C GLU A 113 31.55 -7.06 4.00
N ASP A 114 30.83 -8.00 3.40
CA ASP A 114 30.46 -7.98 1.97
C ASP A 114 29.02 -7.50 1.71
N GLU A 115 28.26 -7.15 2.76
CA GLU A 115 26.87 -6.73 2.63
C GLU A 115 26.71 -5.20 2.56
N SER A 116 25.90 -4.74 1.60
CA SER A 116 25.57 -3.32 1.46
C SER A 116 24.16 -3.04 1.97
N ILE A 117 24.07 -2.41 3.16
CA ILE A 117 22.79 -1.99 3.74
C ILE A 117 21.98 -1.07 2.81
N GLU A 118 22.66 -0.29 1.98
CA GLU A 118 22.01 0.59 1.00
C GLU A 118 21.22 -0.19 -0.04
N GLU A 119 21.63 -1.41 -0.38
CA GLU A 119 20.89 -2.25 -1.32
C GLU A 119 19.52 -2.68 -0.76
N TYR A 120 19.45 -2.98 0.54
CA TYR A 120 18.20 -3.30 1.21
C TYR A 120 17.32 -2.05 1.39
N ARG A 121 17.92 -0.88 1.64
CA ARG A 121 17.19 0.40 1.73
C ARG A 121 16.49 0.75 0.41
N LEU A 122 17.04 0.34 -0.74
CA LEU A 122 16.40 0.56 -2.04
C LEU A 122 15.07 -0.17 -2.20
N LEU A 123 14.78 -1.21 -1.41
CA LEU A 123 13.49 -1.92 -1.41
C LEU A 123 12.34 -1.04 -0.89
N ILE A 124 12.63 -0.02 -0.06
CA ILE A 124 11.63 0.79 0.62
C ILE A 124 10.77 1.60 -0.37
N GLN A 125 11.37 2.11 -1.46
CA GLN A 125 10.63 2.93 -2.44
C GLN A 125 9.58 2.10 -3.21
N PRO A 126 9.93 0.94 -3.81
CA PRO A 126 8.95 0.01 -4.37
C PRO A 126 7.85 -0.40 -3.38
N LEU A 127 8.21 -0.71 -2.12
CA LEU A 127 7.23 -1.09 -1.10
C LEU A 127 6.22 0.03 -0.80
N ASN A 128 6.67 1.28 -0.72
CA ASN A 128 5.76 2.42 -0.51
C ASN A 128 4.86 2.68 -1.73
N GLU A 129 5.36 2.47 -2.95
CA GLU A 129 4.55 2.55 -4.17
C GLU A 129 3.44 1.48 -4.16
N ILE A 130 3.78 0.23 -3.84
CA ILE A 130 2.82 -0.88 -3.69
C ILE A 130 1.80 -0.59 -2.59
N LYS A 131 2.24 -0.09 -1.42
CA LYS A 131 1.35 0.34 -0.32
C LYS A 131 0.36 1.40 -0.80
N SER A 132 0.84 2.40 -1.56
CA SER A 132 -0.02 3.46 -2.07
C SER A 132 -1.12 2.89 -2.97
N ILE A 133 -0.76 1.99 -3.89
CA ILE A 133 -1.70 1.35 -4.80
C ILE A 133 -2.73 0.50 -4.04
N ARG A 134 -2.27 -0.32 -3.08
CA ARG A 134 -3.15 -1.12 -2.21
C ARG A 134 -4.15 -0.22 -1.47
N ASN A 135 -3.68 0.87 -0.89
CA ASN A 135 -4.55 1.78 -0.14
C ASN A 135 -5.58 2.47 -1.05
N SER A 136 -5.17 2.87 -2.26
CA SER A 136 -6.10 3.42 -3.25
C SER A 136 -7.22 2.42 -3.58
N LEU A 137 -6.87 1.15 -3.82
CA LEU A 137 -7.84 0.09 -4.10
C LEU A 137 -8.74 -0.22 -2.89
N ALA A 138 -8.21 -0.14 -1.67
CA ALA A 138 -8.98 -0.37 -0.45
C ALA A 138 -9.98 0.76 -0.16
N HIS A 139 -9.67 1.99 -0.56
CA HIS A 139 -10.54 3.16 -0.36
C HIS A 139 -11.59 3.33 -1.44
N ASP A 140 -11.26 2.95 -2.67
CA ASP A 140 -12.17 3.04 -3.80
C ASP A 140 -12.00 1.83 -4.71
N ILE A 141 -12.77 0.79 -4.39
CA ILE A 141 -12.84 -0.41 -5.22
C ILE A 141 -13.33 -0.06 -6.63
N THR A 142 -14.01 1.07 -6.82
CA THR A 142 -14.66 1.41 -8.08
C THR A 142 -13.73 1.92 -9.18
N GLN A 143 -12.62 2.54 -8.79
CA GLN A 143 -11.62 3.15 -9.69
C GLN A 143 -10.88 2.12 -10.56
N PRO A 144 -10.47 2.49 -11.79
CA PRO A 144 -9.78 1.58 -12.69
C PRO A 144 -8.41 1.12 -12.16
N ILE A 145 -8.05 -0.11 -12.55
CA ILE A 145 -6.78 -0.80 -12.25
C ILE A 145 -5.60 0.12 -12.61
N PHE A 146 -4.61 0.11 -11.71
CA PHE A 146 -3.31 0.74 -11.90
C PHE A 146 -2.71 0.42 -13.29
N GLY A 147 -2.15 1.43 -13.95
CA GLY A 147 -1.44 1.24 -15.22
C GLY A 147 0.03 0.93 -15.00
N TYR A 148 0.76 0.57 -16.06
CA TYR A 148 2.21 0.34 -15.95
C TYR A 148 2.94 1.58 -15.44
N SER A 149 2.47 2.75 -15.86
CA SER A 149 2.97 4.05 -15.41
C SER A 149 2.81 4.32 -13.90
N THR A 150 1.99 3.53 -13.20
CA THR A 150 1.80 3.60 -11.74
C THR A 150 2.96 2.94 -10.97
N PHE A 151 3.75 2.08 -11.62
CA PHE A 151 4.84 1.30 -11.00
C PHE A 151 6.23 1.85 -11.30
N LYS A 152 6.45 3.16 -11.15
CA LYS A 152 7.72 3.80 -11.53
C LYS A 152 8.89 3.34 -10.67
N GLN A 153 8.67 3.24 -9.36
CA GLN A 153 9.71 2.82 -8.42
C GLN A 153 10.00 1.32 -8.56
N VAL A 154 8.96 0.51 -8.70
CA VAL A 154 9.11 -0.94 -8.95
C VAL A 154 9.82 -1.18 -10.29
N ASP A 155 9.41 -0.51 -11.37
CA ASP A 155 10.03 -0.62 -12.71
C ASP A 155 11.51 -0.27 -12.66
N SER A 156 11.85 0.91 -12.10
CA SER A 156 13.22 1.37 -11.97
C SER A 156 14.08 0.39 -11.17
N TYR A 157 13.53 -0.13 -10.06
CA TYR A 157 14.22 -1.10 -9.21
C TYR A 157 14.49 -2.41 -9.95
N VAL A 158 13.47 -3.00 -10.59
CA VAL A 158 13.60 -4.26 -11.33
C VAL A 158 14.56 -4.10 -12.51
N LYS A 159 14.44 -3.01 -13.27
CA LYS A 159 15.33 -2.71 -14.39
C LYS A 159 16.80 -2.63 -13.97
N LYS A 160 17.08 -2.06 -12.80
CA LYS A 160 18.43 -1.94 -12.26
C LYS A 160 18.97 -3.28 -11.73
N ARG A 161 18.15 -4.06 -11.02
CA ARG A 161 18.61 -5.27 -10.29
C ARG A 161 18.58 -6.53 -11.14
N ARG A 162 17.61 -6.68 -12.04
CA ARG A 162 17.43 -7.82 -12.94
C ARG A 162 17.04 -7.34 -14.34
N PRO A 163 17.96 -6.67 -15.07
CA PRO A 163 17.69 -6.20 -16.43
C PRO A 163 17.32 -7.33 -17.39
N ASP A 164 17.80 -8.54 -17.13
CA ASP A 164 17.43 -9.77 -17.84
C ASP A 164 15.94 -10.12 -17.69
N MET A 165 15.42 -10.10 -16.45
CA MET A 165 13.99 -10.33 -16.20
C MET A 165 13.13 -9.16 -16.65
N HIS A 166 13.65 -7.93 -16.51
CA HIS A 166 12.97 -6.73 -17.00
C HIS A 166 12.77 -6.75 -18.52
N ALA A 167 13.76 -7.23 -19.28
CA ALA A 167 13.65 -7.35 -20.73
C ALA A 167 12.49 -8.26 -21.16
N CYS A 168 12.19 -9.31 -20.39
CA CYS A 168 11.07 -10.22 -20.65
C CYS A 168 9.70 -9.55 -20.54
N LEU A 169 9.58 -8.40 -19.88
CA LEU A 169 8.33 -7.63 -19.78
C LEU A 169 7.84 -7.11 -21.14
N ASN A 170 8.72 -7.05 -22.15
CA ASN A 170 8.32 -6.68 -23.51
C ASN A 170 7.58 -7.80 -24.25
N ASN A 171 7.61 -9.02 -23.72
CA ASN A 171 6.91 -10.18 -24.27
C ASN A 171 5.50 -10.35 -23.70
N CYS A 172 5.08 -9.51 -22.75
CA CYS A 172 3.73 -9.55 -22.19
C CYS A 172 2.70 -9.13 -23.24
N GLU A 173 1.58 -9.87 -23.29
CA GLU A 173 0.53 -9.68 -24.29
C GLU A 173 -0.15 -8.31 -24.20
N ASP A 174 -0.36 -7.82 -22.98
CA ASP A 174 -0.98 -6.53 -22.73
C ASP A 174 -0.35 -5.79 -21.53
N GLU A 175 -0.81 -4.56 -21.30
CA GLU A 175 -0.31 -3.70 -20.22
C GLU A 175 -0.59 -4.29 -18.82
N LYS A 176 -1.71 -5.01 -18.64
CA LYS A 176 -2.10 -5.60 -17.35
C LYS A 176 -1.19 -6.78 -16.99
N ALA A 177 -0.96 -7.67 -17.95
CA ALA A 177 0.00 -8.76 -17.84
C ALA A 177 1.40 -8.21 -17.54
N LYS A 178 1.79 -7.12 -18.21
CA LYS A 178 3.06 -6.43 -17.95
C LYS A 178 3.18 -5.91 -16.51
N CYS A 179 2.12 -5.29 -15.98
CA CYS A 179 2.05 -4.87 -14.58
C CYS A 179 2.21 -6.04 -13.61
N MET A 180 1.48 -7.13 -13.84
CA MET A 180 1.54 -8.32 -12.98
C MET A 180 2.90 -9.00 -13.04
N ALA A 181 3.47 -9.13 -14.24
CA ALA A 181 4.82 -9.69 -14.42
C ALA A 181 5.89 -8.83 -13.74
N LEU A 182 5.79 -7.50 -13.83
CA LEU A 182 6.69 -6.58 -13.14
C LEU A 182 6.60 -6.75 -11.61
N LEU A 183 5.39 -6.77 -11.06
CA LEU A 183 5.16 -6.98 -9.63
C LEU A 183 5.62 -8.35 -9.15
N ALA A 184 5.36 -9.41 -9.91
CA ALA A 184 5.80 -10.76 -9.59
C ALA A 184 7.34 -10.85 -9.59
N THR A 185 7.98 -10.21 -10.57
CA THR A 185 9.44 -10.11 -10.66
C THR A 185 10.01 -9.38 -9.44
N PHE A 186 9.42 -8.24 -9.06
CA PHE A 186 9.80 -7.55 -7.83
C PHE A 186 9.59 -8.42 -6.60
N GLY A 187 8.44 -9.09 -6.46
CA GLY A 187 8.14 -9.98 -5.33
C GLY A 187 9.14 -11.13 -5.20
N PHE A 188 9.60 -11.68 -6.33
CA PHE A 188 10.66 -12.68 -6.36
C PHE A 188 12.00 -12.12 -5.88
N ILE A 189 12.44 -10.99 -6.43
CA ILE A 189 13.70 -10.33 -6.01
C ILE A 189 13.62 -9.96 -4.53
N PHE A 190 12.51 -9.35 -4.09
CA PHE A 190 12.26 -9.02 -2.70
C PHE A 190 12.37 -10.24 -1.79
N SER A 191 11.73 -11.36 -2.16
CA SER A 191 11.80 -12.60 -1.38
C SER A 191 13.23 -13.11 -1.22
N PHE A 192 14.06 -12.99 -2.25
CA PHE A 192 15.46 -13.37 -2.21
C PHE A 192 16.29 -12.44 -1.31
N GLU A 193 16.13 -11.12 -1.43
CA GLU A 193 16.87 -10.16 -0.59
C GLU A 193 16.46 -10.26 0.89
N ILE A 194 15.17 -10.47 1.19
CA ILE A 194 14.71 -10.73 2.57
C ILE A 194 15.25 -12.06 3.10
N ALA A 195 15.36 -13.09 2.25
CA ALA A 195 15.92 -14.36 2.68
C ALA A 195 17.41 -14.22 3.06
N LYS A 196 18.19 -13.42 2.32
CA LYS A 196 19.59 -13.13 2.70
C LYS A 196 19.68 -12.50 4.08
N LEU A 197 18.90 -11.44 4.33
CA LEU A 197 18.85 -10.78 5.63
C LEU A 197 18.56 -11.76 6.77
N ARG A 198 17.75 -12.78 6.51
CA ARG A 198 17.36 -13.78 7.51
C ARG A 198 18.42 -14.85 7.78
N ILE A 199 19.37 -15.10 6.88
CA ILE A 199 20.36 -16.19 7.05
C ILE A 199 21.15 -16.03 8.35
N GLY A 200 21.52 -14.81 8.71
CA GLY A 200 22.30 -14.50 9.90
C GLY A 200 21.49 -14.24 11.18
N ILE A 201 20.18 -14.50 11.18
CA ILE A 201 19.29 -14.11 12.29
C ILE A 201 18.70 -15.36 12.96
N GLU A 202 19.01 -15.55 14.25
CA GLU A 202 18.36 -16.55 15.08
C GLU A 202 16.99 -16.05 15.57
N HIS A 203 16.00 -16.96 15.57
CA HIS A 203 14.64 -16.73 16.06
C HIS A 203 14.45 -17.29 17.47
#